data_AF-A0A969N9U0-F1
#
_entry.id   AF-A0A969N9U0-F1
#
_cell.length_a   1.000
_cell.length_b   1.000
_cell.length_c   1.000
_cell.angle_alpha   90.00
_cell.angle_beta   90.00
_cell.angle_gamma   90.00
#
_symmetry.space_group_name_H-M   'P 1'
#
loop_
_entity.id
_entity.type
_entity.pdbx_description
1 polymer ?
#
loop_
_entity_poly.entity_id
_entity_poly.type
_entity_poly.pdbx_seq_one_letter_code
_entity_poly.pdbx_strand_id
1 'polypeptide(L)'
;MENQQKMAAEVQRVGKNYYIQTPNYWFPIEPHFVFPFFQFLPKSVRIHLLMNFNLGNFRKFEYKNQAANIVDEIKLLSSKELKLLFPSSKLYREKIFGLTKSMTAYYNNTKNKEI
;
A
#
# COMPACT_ATOMS: atom_id res chain seq x y z
N MET A 1 5.31 5.91 7.68
CA MET A 1 4.77 4.89 8.62
C MET A 1 3.94 5.51 9.71
N GLU A 2 4.29 6.68 10.24
CA GLU A 2 3.51 7.34 11.30
C GLU A 2 2.04 7.52 10.94
N ASN A 3 1.73 8.05 9.75
CA ASN A 3 0.34 8.22 9.30
C ASN A 3 -0.40 6.89 9.15
N GLN A 4 0.26 5.84 8.64
CA GLN A 4 -0.32 4.50 8.55
C GLN A 4 -0.62 3.91 9.93
N GLN A 5 0.25 4.14 10.92
CA GLN A 5 0.05 3.69 12.30
C GLN A 5 -1.12 4.42 12.96
N LYS A 6 -1.20 5.76 12.82
CA LYS A 6 -2.32 6.57 13.32
C LYS A 6 -3.65 6.11 12.73
N MET A 7 -3.69 5.91 11.41
CA MET A 7 -4.87 5.39 10.70
C MET A 7 -5.26 3.99 11.19
N ALA A 8 -4.30 3.06 11.29
CA ALA A 8 -4.57 1.71 11.73
C ALA A 8 -5.06 1.65 13.18
N ALA A 9 -4.49 2.47 14.07
CA ALA A 9 -4.93 2.58 15.46
C ALA A 9 -6.37 3.11 15.54
N GLU A 10 -6.69 4.13 14.75
CA GLU A 10 -8.03 4.72 14.75
C GLU A 10 -9.08 3.75 14.19
N VAL A 11 -8.79 3.07 13.07
CA VAL A 11 -9.67 2.03 12.50
C VAL A 11 -9.96 0.94 13.52
N GLN A 12 -8.97 0.49 14.29
CA GLN A 12 -9.14 -0.54 15.31
C GLN A 12 -9.89 -0.04 16.55
N ARG A 13 -9.74 1.25 16.91
CA ARG A 13 -10.42 1.86 18.05
C ARG A 13 -11.92 2.04 17.80
N VAL A 14 -12.30 2.46 16.60
CA VAL A 14 -13.71 2.78 16.27
C VAL A 14 -14.44 1.66 15.53
N GLY A 15 -13.70 0.82 14.80
CA GLY A 15 -14.27 -0.21 13.95
C GLY A 15 -14.67 -1.46 14.72
N LYS A 16 -15.97 -1.80 14.70
CA LYS A 16 -16.45 -3.12 15.16
C LYS A 16 -15.99 -4.24 14.22
N ASN A 17 -15.98 -3.94 12.92
CA ASN A 17 -15.50 -4.77 11.81
C ASN A 17 -14.76 -3.86 10.82
N TYR A 18 -13.74 -4.35 10.13
CA TYR A 18 -13.02 -3.57 9.10
C TYR A 18 -12.51 -4.45 7.95
N TYR A 19 -12.33 -3.83 6.79
CA TYR A 19 -11.79 -4.43 5.57
C TYR A 19 -10.84 -3.43 4.91
N ILE A 20 -9.53 -3.65 5.08
CA ILE A 20 -8.47 -2.74 4.62
C ILE A 20 -7.68 -3.45 3.52
N GLN A 21 -7.89 -3.02 2.28
CA GLN A 21 -7.18 -3.55 1.12
C GLN A 21 -6.03 -2.63 0.72
N THR A 22 -4.87 -3.21 0.45
CA THR A 22 -3.67 -2.49 0.00
C THR A 22 -2.99 -3.27 -1.12
N PRO A 23 -2.37 -2.59 -2.11
CA PRO A 23 -1.52 -3.27 -3.06
C PRO A 23 -0.27 -3.86 -2.39
N ASN A 24 0.23 -4.97 -2.91
CA ASN A 24 1.37 -5.65 -2.33
C ASN A 24 2.69 -5.07 -2.83
N TYR A 25 3.59 -4.72 -1.91
CA TYR A 25 4.95 -4.26 -2.21
C TYR A 25 5.71 -5.21 -3.15
N TRP A 26 5.47 -6.52 -3.05
CA TRP A 26 6.18 -7.53 -3.86
C TRP A 26 5.58 -7.78 -5.25
N PHE A 27 4.50 -7.09 -5.62
CA PHE A 27 3.94 -7.23 -6.97
C PHE A 27 4.80 -6.46 -7.99
N PRO A 28 5.17 -7.05 -9.15
CA PRO A 28 6.14 -6.46 -10.06
C PRO A 28 5.68 -5.17 -10.74
N ILE A 29 4.38 -4.85 -10.73
CA ILE A 29 3.86 -3.62 -11.31
C ILE A 29 3.44 -2.69 -10.18
N GLU A 30 4.05 -1.52 -10.13
CA GLU A 30 3.66 -0.49 -9.16
C GLU A 30 2.31 0.11 -9.61
N PRO A 31 1.26 0.11 -8.76
CA PRO A 31 -0.10 0.48 -9.16
C PRO A 31 -0.35 1.97 -9.36
N HIS A 32 0.42 2.88 -8.74
CA HIS A 32 0.22 4.33 -8.82
C HIS A 32 0.87 4.95 -10.08
N PHE A 33 2.03 4.42 -10.47
CA PHE A 33 2.87 4.85 -11.58
C PHE A 33 2.75 3.91 -12.79
N VAL A 34 2.09 2.75 -12.63
CA VAL A 34 1.90 1.72 -13.67
C VAL A 34 3.25 1.36 -14.32
N PHE A 35 4.30 1.32 -13.50
CA PHE A 35 5.67 1.12 -13.95
C PHE A 35 6.26 -0.13 -13.31
N PRO A 36 6.95 -0.98 -14.09
CA PRO A 36 7.51 -2.22 -13.56
C PRO A 36 8.61 -1.93 -12.53
N PHE A 37 8.54 -2.61 -11.40
CA PHE A 37 9.53 -2.61 -10.32
C PHE A 37 9.86 -1.24 -9.73
N PHE A 38 9.00 -0.24 -9.93
CA PHE A 38 9.27 1.15 -9.52
C PHE A 38 9.63 1.26 -8.04
N GLN A 39 8.90 0.55 -7.16
CA GLN A 39 9.09 0.57 -5.71
C GLN A 39 10.44 -0.03 -5.23
N PHE A 40 11.15 -0.77 -6.08
CA PHE A 40 12.47 -1.34 -5.76
C PHE A 40 13.61 -0.41 -6.20
N LEU A 41 13.33 0.60 -7.03
CA LEU A 41 14.35 1.50 -7.54
C LEU A 41 14.86 2.44 -6.43
N PRO A 42 16.16 2.81 -6.46
CA PRO A 42 16.70 3.84 -5.58
C PRO A 42 15.89 5.15 -5.68
N LYS A 43 15.76 5.88 -4.57
CA LYS A 43 14.97 7.11 -4.50
C LYS A 43 15.38 8.14 -5.58
N SER A 44 16.68 8.28 -5.85
CA SER A 44 17.20 9.17 -6.90
C SER A 44 16.69 8.79 -8.30
N VAL A 45 16.65 7.50 -8.62
CA VAL A 45 16.15 6.98 -9.90
C VAL A 45 14.64 7.18 -10.01
N ARG A 46 13.88 6.89 -8.94
CA ARG A 46 12.44 7.16 -8.89
C ARG A 46 12.13 8.64 -9.16
N ILE A 47 12.86 9.55 -8.50
CA ILE A 47 12.73 10.99 -8.73
C ILE A 47 13.08 11.35 -10.17
N HIS A 48 14.18 10.82 -10.71
CA HIS A 48 14.57 11.06 -12.09
C HIS A 48 13.49 10.61 -13.07
N LEU A 49 12.90 9.42 -12.89
CA LEU A 49 11.82 8.93 -13.73
C LEU A 49 10.59 9.84 -13.68
N LEU A 50 10.19 10.29 -12.49
CA LEU A 50 9.05 11.20 -12.30
C LEU A 50 9.27 12.60 -12.87
N MET A 51 10.51 13.05 -13.00
CA MET A 51 10.83 14.35 -13.60
C MET A 51 10.87 14.29 -15.14
N ASN A 52 11.16 13.12 -15.72
CA ASN A 52 11.40 12.97 -17.16
C ASN A 52 10.25 12.28 -17.91
N PHE A 53 9.41 11.51 -17.24
CA PHE A 53 8.33 10.73 -17.86
C PHE A 53 6.97 10.98 -17.19
N ASN A 54 5.90 10.81 -17.97
CA ASN A 54 4.55 10.70 -17.42
C ASN A 54 4.34 9.24 -16.99
N LEU A 55 4.06 9.01 -15.71
CA LEU A 55 3.95 7.66 -15.14
C LEU A 55 2.58 7.48 -14.49
N GLY A 56 1.80 6.52 -14.99
CA GLY A 56 0.45 6.23 -14.52
C GLY A 56 -0.43 7.47 -14.64
N ASN A 57 -0.99 7.91 -13.51
CA ASN A 57 -1.82 9.12 -13.44
C ASN A 57 -1.02 10.41 -13.19
N PHE A 58 0.29 10.33 -13.02
CA PHE A 58 1.14 11.48 -12.77
C PHE A 58 1.74 12.02 -14.07
N ARG A 59 1.60 13.34 -14.27
CA ARG A 59 2.43 14.06 -15.25
C ARG A 59 3.84 14.20 -14.71
N LYS A 60 4.80 14.42 -15.61
CA LYS A 60 6.17 14.75 -15.22
C LYS A 60 6.18 15.95 -14.26
N PHE A 61 6.98 15.86 -13.21
CA PHE A 61 7.13 16.93 -12.24
C PHE A 61 8.13 17.96 -12.75
N GLU A 62 7.83 19.24 -12.54
CA GLU A 62 8.75 20.34 -12.90
C GLU A 62 9.84 20.56 -11.85
N TYR A 63 9.54 20.22 -10.59
CA TYR A 63 10.42 20.48 -9.46
C TYR A 63 10.76 19.20 -8.70
N LYS A 64 12.05 19.05 -8.40
CA LYS A 64 12.61 17.86 -7.72
C LYS A 64 11.98 17.59 -6.35
N ASN A 65 11.63 18.64 -5.61
CA ASN A 65 10.98 18.52 -4.30
C ASN A 65 9.59 17.90 -4.41
N GLN A 66 8.81 18.22 -5.46
CA GLN A 66 7.50 17.61 -5.67
C GLN A 66 7.61 16.12 -5.96
N ALA A 67 8.52 15.74 -6.87
CA ALA A 67 8.81 14.33 -7.15
C ALA A 67 9.31 13.58 -5.90
N ALA A 68 10.19 14.21 -5.10
CA ALA A 68 10.69 13.60 -3.87
C ALA A 68 9.57 13.37 -2.83
N ASN A 69 8.67 14.34 -2.66
CA ASN A 69 7.55 14.23 -1.73
C ASN A 69 6.62 13.07 -2.13
N ILE A 70 6.29 12.94 -3.42
CA ILE A 70 5.44 11.85 -3.92
C ILE A 70 6.09 10.48 -3.71
N VAL A 71 7.40 10.38 -3.92
CA VAL A 71 8.16 9.13 -3.69
C VAL A 71 8.19 8.75 -2.20
N ASP A 72 8.18 9.72 -1.30
CA ASP A 72 8.16 9.49 0.16
C ASP A 72 6.74 9.18 0.68
N GLU A 73 5.72 9.79 0.07
CA GLU A 73 4.32 9.59 0.41
C GLU A 73 3.81 8.21 -0.01
N ILE A 74 4.13 7.80 -1.25
CA ILE A 74 3.69 6.52 -1.81
C ILE A 74 4.59 5.41 -1.28
N LYS A 75 4.14 4.83 -0.16
CA LYS A 75 4.76 3.65 0.46
C LYS A 75 3.80 2.46 0.39
N LEU A 76 4.13 1.51 -0.48
CA LEU A 76 3.48 0.20 -0.50
C LEU A 76 3.85 -0.61 0.75
N LEU A 77 2.90 -1.40 1.24
CA LEU A 77 3.07 -2.22 2.43
C LEU A 77 3.39 -3.67 2.06
N SER A 78 4.31 -4.27 2.81
CA SER A 78 4.51 -5.71 2.81
C SER A 78 3.46 -6.41 3.68
N SER A 79 3.29 -7.72 3.48
CA SER A 79 2.41 -8.55 4.32
C SER A 79 2.76 -8.47 5.80
N LYS A 80 4.04 -8.28 6.13
CA LYS A 80 4.54 -8.18 7.50
C LYS A 80 4.16 -6.83 8.11
N GLU A 81 4.36 -5.73 7.39
CA GLU A 81 3.97 -4.40 7.85
C GLU A 81 2.45 -4.28 8.02
N LEU A 82 1.66 -4.82 7.08
CA LEU A 82 0.20 -4.81 7.19
C LEU A 82 -0.28 -5.61 8.41
N LYS A 83 0.35 -6.74 8.71
CA LYS A 83 0.05 -7.54 9.91
C LYS A 83 0.50 -6.84 11.21
N LEU A 84 1.58 -6.07 11.17
CA LEU A 84 2.03 -5.25 12.30
C LEU A 84 1.03 -4.12 12.59
N LEU A 85 0.46 -3.51 11.55
CA LEU A 85 -0.56 -2.46 11.68
C LEU A 85 -1.89 -3.01 12.20
N PHE A 86 -2.29 -4.21 11.77
CA PHE A 86 -3.54 -4.85 12.15
C PHE A 86 -3.29 -6.25 12.76
N PRO A 87 -2.76 -6.32 14.00
CA PRO A 87 -2.37 -7.59 14.62
C PRO A 87 -3.53 -8.58 14.76
N SER A 88 -4.73 -8.09 15.08
CA SER A 88 -5.93 -8.92 15.28
C SER A 88 -6.64 -9.32 13.98
N SER A 89 -6.23 -8.79 12.81
CA SER A 89 -6.92 -9.06 11.55
C SER A 89 -6.52 -10.40 10.95
N LYS A 90 -7.44 -11.00 10.20
CA LYS A 90 -7.12 -12.02 9.21
C LYS A 90 -6.51 -11.34 7.98
N LEU A 91 -5.70 -12.08 7.23
CA LEU A 91 -5.06 -11.57 6.02
C LEU A 91 -5.48 -12.41 4.82
N TYR A 92 -6.21 -11.79 3.91
CA TYR A 92 -6.51 -12.35 2.60
C TYR A 92 -5.49 -11.85 1.57
N ARG A 93 -5.07 -12.73 0.65
CA ARG A 93 -4.10 -12.41 -0.40
C ARG A 93 -4.75 -12.67 -1.75
N GLU A 94 -4.98 -11.62 -2.51
CA GLU A 94 -5.48 -11.73 -3.87
C GLU A 94 -4.32 -12.07 -4.80
N LYS A 95 -4.45 -13.16 -5.56
CA LYS A 95 -3.41 -13.64 -6.46
C LYS A 95 -3.84 -13.50 -7.92
N ILE A 96 -2.91 -13.07 -8.76
CA ILE A 96 -3.03 -13.07 -10.21
C ILE A 96 -1.77 -13.71 -10.78
N PHE A 97 -1.91 -14.69 -11.67
CA PHE A 97 -0.81 -15.48 -12.24
C PHE A 97 0.18 -16.02 -11.17
N GLY A 98 -0.34 -16.47 -10.03
CA GLY A 98 0.46 -17.00 -8.92
C GLY A 98 1.12 -15.94 -8.02
N LEU A 99 1.16 -14.67 -8.44
CA LEU A 99 1.70 -13.55 -7.67
C LEU A 99 0.62 -12.89 -6.82
N THR A 100 0.95 -12.55 -5.58
CA THR A 100 0.04 -11.75 -4.73
C THR A 100 0.02 -10.30 -5.22
N LYS A 101 -1.10 -9.89 -5.83
CA LYS A 101 -1.30 -8.52 -6.32
C LYS A 101 -1.70 -7.59 -5.19
N SER A 102 -2.65 -8.00 -4.37
CA SER A 102 -3.17 -7.18 -3.28
C SER A 102 -3.32 -8.02 -2.01
N MET A 103 -3.41 -7.33 -0.88
CA MET A 103 -3.63 -7.94 0.42
C MET A 103 -4.71 -7.19 1.15
N THR A 104 -5.59 -7.94 1.82
CA THR A 104 -6.64 -7.38 2.64
C THR A 104 -6.49 -7.82 4.08
N ALA A 105 -6.30 -6.87 4.98
CA ALA A 105 -6.48 -7.05 6.41
C ALA A 105 -7.96 -6.87 6.76
N TYR A 106 -8.61 -7.91 7.28
CA TYR A 106 -10.01 -7.82 7.67
C TYR A 106 -10.26 -8.43 9.05
N TYR A 107 -11.17 -7.81 9.78
CA TYR A 107 -11.62 -8.27 11.10
C TYR A 107 -13.14 -8.25 11.13
N ASN A 108 -13.71 -9.36 11.58
CA ASN A 108 -15.14 -9.48 11.82
C ASN A 108 -15.34 -10.08 13.22
N ASN A 109 -16.10 -9.38 14.06
CA ASN A 109 -16.44 -9.77 15.43
C ASN A 109 -17.62 -10.76 15.49
N THR A 110 -17.92 -11.47 14.40
CA THR A 110 -18.89 -12.57 14.40
C THR A 110 -18.33 -13.80 15.10
N LYS A 111 -18.28 -13.74 16.44
CA LYS A 111 -18.55 -14.90 17.29
C LYS A 111 -19.96 -14.67 17.87
N ASN A 112 -20.83 -15.67 17.69
CA ASN A 112 -22.17 -15.83 18.28
C ASN A 112 -23.33 -15.09 17.58
N LYS A 113 -23.76 -15.64 16.44
CA LYS A 113 -25.19 -15.73 16.09
C LYS A 113 -25.46 -17.16 15.62
N GLU A 114 -25.34 -18.11 16.55
CA GLU A 114 -26.15 -19.32 16.46
C GLU A 114 -27.48 -18.95 17.12
N ILE A 115 -28.54 -18.89 16.30
CA ILE A 115 -29.95 -18.86 16.72
C ILE A 115 -30.50 -20.22 16.31
#